data_AF-A0A3R6MPJ4-F1
#
_entry.id   AF-A0A3R6MPJ4-F1
#
_cell.length_a   1.000
_cell.length_b   1.000
_cell.length_c   1.000
_cell.angle_alpha   90.00
_cell.angle_beta   90.00
_cell.angle_gamma   90.00
#
_symmetry.space_group_name_H-M   'P 1'
#
loop_
_entity.id
_entity.type
_entity.pdbx_description
1 polymer ?
#
loop_
_entity_poly.entity_id
_entity_poly.type
_entity_poly.pdbx_seq_one_letter_code
_entity_poly.pdbx_strand_id
1 'polypeptide(L)' 'MSKDMNDYRQGDTIYILLKKIQAESVMDEWLEGNWQCDLTVHRSQKNKGCVVLETTDLMFAARIIQWHTYERVTYKREKQ' A
#
# COMPACT_ATOMS: atom_id res chain seq x y z
N MET A 1 12.46 -10.34 10.04
CA MET A 1 13.21 -9.76 8.91
C MET A 1 12.43 -8.57 8.41
N SER A 2 12.83 -7.38 8.84
CA SER A 2 12.25 -6.11 8.40
C SER A 2 12.51 -5.99 6.89
N LYS A 3 11.45 -5.98 6.06
CA LYS A 3 11.58 -5.65 4.64
C LYS A 3 11.84 -4.16 4.58
N ASP A 4 13.11 -3.79 4.45
CA ASP A 4 13.60 -2.43 4.56
C ASP A 4 12.83 -1.45 3.67
N MET A 5 12.33 -0.36 4.26
CA MET A 5 11.92 0.84 3.53
C MET A 5 13.13 1.63 2.99
N ASN A 6 14.34 1.05 2.98
CA ASN A 6 15.57 1.73 2.58
C ASN A 6 15.57 2.21 1.12
N ASP A 7 14.73 1.63 0.26
CA ASP A 7 14.61 2.02 -1.15
C ASP A 7 13.62 3.17 -1.38
N TYR A 8 12.84 3.56 -0.37
CA TYR A 8 11.89 4.68 -0.48
C TYR A 8 12.62 6.02 -0.52
N ARG A 9 12.17 6.91 -1.40
CA ARG A 9 12.51 8.34 -1.38
C ARG A 9 11.25 9.17 -1.23
N GLN A 10 11.37 10.31 -0.55
CA GLN A 10 10.25 11.22 -0.37
C GLN A 10 9.62 11.58 -1.71
N GLY A 11 8.31 11.38 -1.83
CA GLY A 11 7.54 11.60 -3.05
C GLY A 11 7.41 10.37 -3.97
N ASP A 12 8.05 9.24 -3.66
CA ASP A 12 7.80 8.00 -4.40
C ASP A 12 6.36 7.51 -4.20
N THR A 13 5.77 6.99 -5.26
CA THR A 13 4.52 6.22 -5.14
C THR A 13 4.85 4.86 -4.53
N ILE A 14 4.13 4.52 -3.47
CA ILE A 14 4.23 3.28 -2.73
C ILE A 14 3.14 2.34 -3.23
N TYR A 15 3.51 1.13 -3.60
CA TYR A 15 2.60 0.09 -4.05
C TYR A 15 2.65 -1.08 -3.07
N ILE A 16 1.51 -1.40 -2.46
CA ILE A 16 1.36 -2.50 -1.50
C ILE A 16 0.48 -3.57 -2.13
N LEU A 17 1.07 -4.75 -2.37
CA LEU A 17 0.36 -5.92 -2.87
C LEU A 17 -0.26 -6.68 -1.69
N LEU A 18 -1.57 -6.84 -1.73
CA LEU A 18 -2.39 -7.52 -0.72
C LEU A 18 -3.22 -8.63 -1.36
N LYS A 19 -3.53 -9.68 -0.62
CA LYS A 19 -4.65 -10.57 -0.97
C LYS A 19 -5.96 -9.81 -0.79
N LYS A 20 -7.00 -10.21 -1.54
CA LYS A 20 -8.34 -9.59 -1.45
C LYS A 20 -8.83 -9.43 0.00
N ILE A 21 -8.72 -10.49 0.81
CA ILE A 21 -9.18 -10.48 2.21
C ILE A 21 -8.41 -9.50 3.11
N GLN A 22 -7.10 -9.33 2.86
CA GLN A 22 -6.28 -8.37 3.62
C GLN A 22 -6.65 -6.93 3.25
N ALA A 23 -6.91 -6.70 1.97
CA ALA A 23 -7.31 -5.39 1.49
C ALA A 23 -8.69 -4.97 1.99
N GLU A 24 -9.62 -5.91 2.18
CA GLU A 24 -10.92 -5.62 2.79
C GLU A 24 -10.74 -5.01 4.19
N SER A 25 -9.91 -5.63 5.04
CA SER A 25 -9.60 -5.08 6.38
C SER A 25 -8.94 -3.70 6.35
N VAL A 26 -8.01 -3.47 5.41
CA VAL A 26 -7.37 -2.15 5.26
C VAL A 26 -8.38 -1.08 4.81
N MET A 27 -9.30 -1.44 3.91
CA MET A 27 -10.31 -0.53 3.40
C MET A 27 -11.36 -0.16 4.46
N ASP A 28 -11.78 -1.13 5.28
CA ASP A 28 -12.70 -0.89 6.39
C ASP A 28 -12.09 0.13 7.38
N GLU A 29 -10.84 -0.06 7.80
CA GLU A 29 -10.14 0.89 8.67
C GLU A 29 -9.95 2.28 8.03
N TRP A 30 -9.72 2.32 6.71
CA TRP A 30 -9.55 3.58 5.99
C TRP A 30 -10.86 4.38 5.93
N LEU A 31 -11.98 3.70 5.64
CA LEU A 31 -13.30 4.32 5.60
C LEU A 31 -13.78 4.78 6.98
N GLU A 32 -13.53 3.98 8.03
CA GLU A 32 -13.93 4.31 9.39
C GLU A 32 -13.11 5.45 9.99
N GLY A 33 -11.83 5.55 9.67
CA GLY A 33 -10.93 6.52 10.28
C GLY A 33 -10.93 7.92 9.65
N ASN A 34 -11.74 8.15 8.60
CA ASN A 34 -11.84 9.45 7.89
C ASN A 34 -10.47 10.04 7.50
N TRP A 35 -9.58 9.19 6.99
CA TRP A 35 -8.21 9.59 6.66
C TRP A 35 -8.19 10.38 5.34
N GLN A 36 -7.60 11.57 5.37
CA GLN A 36 -7.31 12.35 4.17
C GLN A 36 -5.97 11.91 3.59
N CYS A 37 -5.96 10.85 2.78
CA CYS A 37 -4.79 10.43 2.00
C CYS A 37 -5.17 10.13 0.56
N ASP A 38 -4.17 10.15 -0.33
CA ASP A 38 -4.32 9.67 -1.69
C ASP A 38 -4.26 8.14 -1.69
N LEU A 39 -5.38 7.49 -2.04
CA LEU A 39 -5.45 6.04 -2.11
C LEU A 39 -6.10 5.61 -3.42
N THR A 40 -5.36 4.83 -4.21
CA THR A 40 -5.90 4.13 -5.37
C THR A 40 -5.85 2.63 -5.12
N VAL A 41 -6.95 1.93 -5.43
CA VAL A 41 -7.07 0.48 -5.23
C VAL A 41 -7.43 -0.18 -6.55
N HIS A 42 -6.67 -1.19 -6.95
CA HIS A 42 -7.00 -1.95 -8.15
C HIS A 42 -6.53 -3.40 -8.09
N ARG A 43 -7.05 -4.23 -8.98
CA ARG A 43 -6.66 -5.65 -9.08
C ARG A 43 -5.28 -5.79 -9.69
N SER A 44 -4.43 -6.63 -9.10
CA SER A 44 -3.11 -6.90 -9.68
C SER A 44 -3.24 -7.65 -11.01
N GLN A 45 -2.65 -7.12 -12.08
CA GLN A 45 -2.63 -7.78 -13.38
C GLN A 45 -1.77 -9.05 -13.40
N LYS A 46 -0.75 -9.11 -12.53
CA LYS A 46 0.24 -10.21 -12.50
C LYS A 46 -0.02 -11.24 -11.41
N ASN A 47 -0.79 -10.89 -10.37
CA ASN A 47 -1.02 -11.74 -9.20
C ASN A 47 -2.53 -11.97 -9.03
N LYS A 48 -3.04 -13.11 -9.54
CA LYS A 48 -4.47 -13.43 -9.46
C LYS A 48 -4.94 -13.46 -8.00
N GLY A 49 -6.11 -12.89 -7.74
CA GLY A 49 -6.70 -12.80 -6.40
C GLY A 49 -6.06 -11.75 -5.47
N CYS A 50 -5.07 -11.01 -5.96
CA CYS A 50 -4.45 -9.92 -5.22
C CYS A 50 -4.90 -8.55 -5.74
N VAL A 51 -4.81 -7.56 -4.87
CA VAL A 51 -5.03 -6.15 -5.17
C VAL A 51 -3.77 -5.37 -4.84
N VAL A 52 -3.62 -4.21 -5.47
CA VAL A 52 -2.56 -3.25 -5.21
C VAL A 52 -3.21 -2.00 -4.64
N LEU A 53 -2.68 -1.55 -3.50
CA LEU A 53 -2.92 -0.22 -2.97
C LEU A 53 -1.78 0.69 -3.41
N GLU A 54 -2.12 1.85 -3.94
CA GLU A 54 -1.18 2.87 -4.40
C GLU A 54 -1.42 4.16 -3.62
N THR A 55 -0.34 4.70 -3.05
CA THR A 55 -0.38 5.95 -2.29
C THR A 55 0.99 6.61 -2.28
N THR A 56 1.04 7.93 -2.22
CA THR A 56 2.24 8.71 -1.92
C THR A 56 2.35 9.05 -0.43
N ASP A 57 1.29 8.84 0.35
CA ASP A 57 1.27 9.02 1.79
C ASP A 57 2.06 7.92 2.50
N LEU A 58 3.28 8.28 2.90
CA LEU A 58 4.18 7.41 3.64
C LEU A 58 3.60 6.96 4.98
N MET A 59 2.84 7.82 5.67
CA MET A 59 2.31 7.50 6.99
C MET A 59 1.18 6.50 6.90
N PHE A 60 0.32 6.63 5.90
CA PHE A 60 -0.70 5.65 5.62
C PHE A 60 -0.09 4.29 5.21
N ALA A 61 0.89 4.30 4.29
CA ALA A 61 1.58 3.09 3.89
C ALA A 61 2.31 2.39 5.05
N ALA A 62 3.00 3.15 5.90
CA ALA A 62 3.71 2.61 7.07
C ALA A 62 2.73 1.96 8.07
N ARG A 63 1.55 2.56 8.27
CA ARG A 63 0.50 1.97 9.10
C ARG A 63 0.04 0.61 8.57
N ILE A 64 -0.22 0.49 7.28
CA ILE A 64 -0.60 -0.78 6.66
C ILE A 64 0.49 -1.83 6.87
N ILE A 65 1.75 -1.46 6.61
CA ILE A 65 2.90 -2.38 6.75
C ILE A 65 3.09 -2.84 8.21
N GLN A 66 2.78 -1.99 9.18
CA GLN A 66 2.92 -2.29 10.60
C GLN A 66 1.79 -3.18 11.14
N TRP A 67 0.55 -2.92 10.73
CA TRP A 67 -0.64 -3.51 11.37
C TRP A 67 -1.33 -4.59 10.53
N HIS A 68 -1.09 -4.62 9.22
CA HIS A 68 -1.72 -5.56 8.30
C HIS A 68 -0.72 -6.52 7.69
N THR A 69 -1.19 -7.71 7.33
CA THR A 69 -0.38 -8.64 6.55
C THR A 69 -0.39 -8.24 5.08
N TYR A 70 0.78 -8.30 4.44
CA TYR A 70 0.96 -7.93 3.04
C TYR A 70 1.90 -8.91 2.33
N GLU A 71 1.78 -8.99 1.01
CA GLU A 71 2.61 -9.90 0.20
C GLU A 71 3.92 -9.21 -0.19
N ARG A 72 3.83 -7.96 -0.68
CA ARG A 72 4.99 -7.20 -1.17
C ARG A 72 4.75 -5.70 -1.14
N VAL A 73 5.81 -4.92 -0.91
CA VAL A 73 5.85 -3.47 -1.09
C VAL A 73 6.88 -3.15 -2.17
N THR A 74 6.56 -2.22 -3.05
CA THR A 74 7.48 -1.68 -4.07
C THR A 74 7.29 -0.18 -4.21
N TYR A 75 8.33 0.52 -4.66
CA TYR A 75 8.33 1.97 -4.82
C TYR A 75 8.56 2.31 -6.29
N LYS A 76 7.91 3.37 -6.77
CA LYS A 76 8.17 3.94 -8.11
C LYS A 76 8.39 5.43 -7.98
N ARG A 77 9.52 5.87 -8.52
CA ARG A 77 9.78 7.28 -8.79
C ARG A 77 8.92 7.75 -9.95
N GLU A 78 8.23 8.87 -9.78
CA GLU A 78 7.71 9.61 -10.91
C GLU A 78 8.90 10.12 -11.73
N LYS A 79 8.93 9.84 -13.03
CA LYS A 79 9.97 10.38 -13.90
C LYS A 79 9.63 11.86 -14.09
N GLN A 80 10.41 12.73 -13.47
CA GLN A 80 10.43 14.16 -13.81
C GLN A 80 10.82 14.33 -15.29
#